data_AF-A0A5D6UTC8-F1
#
_entry.id   AF-A0A5D6UTC8-F1
#
_cell.length_a   1.000
_cell.length_b   1.000
_cell.length_c   1.000
_cell.angle_alpha   90.00
_cell.angle_beta   90.00
_cell.angle_gamma   90.00
#
_symmetry.space_group_name_H-M   'P 1'
#
loop_
_entity.id
_entity.type
_entity.pdbx_description
1 polymer ?
#
loop_
_entity_poly.entity_id
_entity_poly.type
_entity_poly.pdbx_seq_one_letter_code
_entity_poly.pdbx_strand_id
1 'polypeptide(L)'
;MVPSAHISAPLGFPDLNLTVPYADVLRYAQFRLLMLPKGELKSFCEQHELPYTSIVGLKNNSLKREEPRLLQRLLRNLDVATELIRIPPNSESPRFLFPSQEALTTFQKQLKCFDSGTPPLPGTEHAAGASAAPAP
;
A
#
# COMPACT_ATOMS: atom_id res chain seq x y z
N MET A 1 -13.76 -39.01 1.44
CA MET A 1 -13.03 -38.05 2.30
C MET A 1 -11.93 -37.47 1.44
N VAL A 2 -12.03 -36.19 1.08
CA VAL A 2 -11.03 -35.50 0.25
C VAL A 2 -9.78 -35.20 1.10
N PRO A 3 -8.57 -35.53 0.63
CA PRO A 3 -7.36 -35.02 1.27
C PRO A 3 -7.21 -33.54 0.89
N SER A 4 -7.37 -32.66 1.87
CA SER A 4 -7.04 -31.24 1.73
C SER A 4 -5.60 -31.11 1.26
N ALA A 5 -5.42 -30.60 0.05
CA ALA A 5 -4.13 -30.22 -0.47
C ALA A 5 -3.56 -29.15 0.46
N HIS A 6 -2.63 -29.56 1.32
CA HIS A 6 -1.67 -28.64 1.92
C HIS A 6 -0.87 -28.07 0.75
N ILE A 7 -1.28 -26.90 0.27
CA ILE A 7 -0.47 -26.03 -0.57
C ILE A 7 0.72 -25.66 0.32
N SER A 8 1.74 -26.51 0.27
CA SER A 8 3.08 -26.17 0.71
C SER A 8 3.54 -25.07 -0.24
N ALA A 9 3.40 -23.81 0.19
CA ALA A 9 4.10 -22.73 -0.48
C ALA A 9 5.60 -23.06 -0.36
N PRO A 10 6.33 -23.22 -1.48
CA PRO A 10 7.77 -23.34 -1.40
C PRO A 10 8.31 -22.07 -0.74
N LEU A 11 9.50 -22.14 -0.14
CA LEU A 11 10.29 -20.99 0.30
C LEU A 11 10.65 -20.12 -0.92
N GLY A 12 9.64 -19.51 -1.54
CA GLY A 12 9.75 -18.63 -2.68
C GLY A 12 10.30 -17.33 -2.17
N PHE A 13 11.45 -16.95 -2.72
CA PHE A 13 11.94 -15.59 -2.62
C PHE A 13 10.76 -14.62 -2.77
N PRO A 14 10.63 -13.62 -1.88
CA PRO A 14 9.51 -12.71 -1.94
C PRO A 14 9.48 -12.09 -3.33
N ASP A 15 8.34 -12.23 -4.00
CA ASP A 15 8.15 -11.78 -5.37
C ASP A 15 8.54 -10.30 -5.47
N LEU A 16 9.69 -9.99 -6.07
CA LEU A 16 10.19 -8.61 -6.14
C LEU A 16 9.21 -7.69 -6.88
N ASN A 17 8.37 -8.26 -7.75
CA ASN A 17 7.29 -7.54 -8.44
C ASN A 17 6.19 -7.05 -7.50
N LEU A 18 6.02 -7.68 -6.34
CA LEU A 18 5.07 -7.29 -5.30
C LEU A 18 5.66 -6.30 -4.29
N THR A 19 6.87 -5.82 -4.54
CA THR A 19 7.58 -4.92 -3.63
C THR A 19 7.45 -3.48 -4.08
N VAL A 20 7.22 -2.59 -3.12
CA VAL A 20 7.21 -1.16 -3.34
C VAL A 20 8.23 -0.47 -2.44
N PRO A 21 8.88 0.60 -2.94
CA PRO A 21 9.87 1.33 -2.16
C PRO A 21 9.19 2.16 -1.06
N TYR A 22 9.96 2.48 -0.02
CA TYR A 22 9.49 3.31 1.09
C TYR A 22 8.87 4.64 0.64
N ALA A 23 9.42 5.28 -0.39
CA ALA A 23 8.92 6.58 -0.89
C ALA A 23 7.47 6.52 -1.38
N ASP A 24 7.08 5.50 -2.16
CA ASP A 24 5.71 5.34 -2.66
C ASP A 24 4.72 5.07 -1.52
N VAL A 25 5.13 4.22 -0.59
CA VAL A 25 4.32 3.86 0.58
C VAL A 25 4.15 5.06 1.51
N LEU A 26 5.20 5.86 1.67
CA LEU A 26 5.15 7.09 2.44
C LEU A 26 4.21 8.12 1.78
N ARG A 27 4.24 8.27 0.46
CA ARG A 27 3.30 9.17 -0.27
C ARG A 27 1.86 8.73 -0.08
N TYR A 28 1.59 7.44 -0.23
CA TYR A 28 0.25 6.89 0.00
C TYR A 28 -0.24 7.16 1.43
N ALA A 29 0.60 6.91 2.43
CA ALA A 29 0.27 7.18 3.82
C ALA A 29 0.01 8.68 4.05
N GLN A 30 0.89 9.57 3.55
CA GLN A 30 0.70 11.02 3.63
C GLN A 30 -0.65 11.45 3.03
N PHE A 31 -1.01 10.91 1.88
CA PHE A 31 -2.29 11.18 1.23
C PHE A 31 -3.48 10.73 2.09
N ARG A 32 -3.44 9.52 2.65
CA ARG A 32 -4.49 9.02 3.55
C ARG A 32 -4.63 9.92 4.78
N LEU A 33 -3.51 10.39 5.34
CA LEU A 33 -3.50 11.33 6.46
C LEU A 33 -3.99 12.75 6.07
N LEU A 34 -3.86 13.15 4.80
CA LEU A 34 -4.40 14.41 4.27
C LEU A 34 -5.89 14.33 3.97
N MET A 35 -6.41 13.15 3.61
CA MET A 35 -7.84 12.89 3.43
C MET A 35 -8.62 12.82 4.74
N LEU A 36 -7.96 12.59 5.88
CA LEU A 36 -8.62 12.65 7.18
C LEU A 36 -9.19 14.05 7.44
N PRO A 37 -10.38 14.16 8.07
CA PRO A 37 -10.96 15.45 8.42
C PRO A 37 -10.02 16.28 9.30
N LYS A 38 -10.07 17.60 9.17
CA LYS A 38 -9.25 18.49 10.01
C LYS A 38 -9.61 18.27 11.49
N GLY A 39 -8.63 17.82 12.27
CA GLY A 39 -8.79 17.51 13.71
C GLY A 39 -8.85 16.01 14.03
N GLU A 40 -9.23 15.16 13.07
CA GLU A 40 -9.37 13.70 13.26
C GLU A 40 -8.02 12.97 13.29
N LEU A 41 -6.94 13.60 12.80
CA LEU A 41 -5.60 13.00 12.84
C LEU A 41 -5.19 12.61 14.26
N LYS A 42 -5.54 13.45 15.25
CA LYS A 42 -5.21 13.19 16.66
C LYS A 42 -6.02 12.00 17.18
N SER A 43 -7.34 12.02 16.97
CA SER A 43 -8.24 10.92 17.31
C SER A 43 -7.78 9.59 16.69
N PHE A 44 -7.45 9.60 15.40
CA PHE A 44 -6.94 8.43 14.69
C PHE A 44 -5.64 7.91 15.31
N CYS A 45 -4.70 8.81 15.64
CA CYS A 45 -3.47 8.41 16.31
C CYS A 45 -3.75 7.80 17.70
N GLU A 46 -4.67 8.37 18.48
CA GLU A 46 -5.03 7.85 19.80
C GLU A 46 -5.75 6.49 19.72
N GLN A 47 -6.68 6.31 18.78
CA GLN A 47 -7.41 5.05 18.57
C GLN A 47 -6.49 3.89 18.15
N HIS A 48 -5.45 4.19 17.37
CA HIS A 48 -4.53 3.19 16.84
C HIS A 48 -3.19 3.12 17.59
N GLU A 49 -3.09 3.80 18.75
CA GLU A 49 -1.89 3.88 19.59
C GLU A 49 -0.63 4.31 18.81
N LEU A 50 -0.81 5.22 17.84
CA LEU A 50 0.24 5.74 17.00
C LEU A 50 0.82 7.05 17.60
N PRO A 51 2.15 7.25 17.55
CA PRO A 51 2.78 8.48 18.03
C PRO A 51 2.41 9.69 17.15
N TYR A 52 1.52 10.55 17.64
CA TYR A 52 1.02 11.73 16.92
C TYR A 52 2.14 12.60 16.33
N THR A 53 3.20 12.88 17.10
CA THR A 53 4.35 13.67 16.66
C THR A 53 5.07 13.05 15.46
N SER A 54 5.30 11.74 15.49
CA SER A 54 5.92 11.05 14.36
C SER A 54 4.99 10.93 13.16
N ILE A 55 3.67 10.76 13.35
CA ILE A 55 2.69 10.75 12.26
C ILE A 55 2.60 12.13 11.57
N VAL A 56 2.57 13.22 12.35
CA VAL A 56 2.64 14.59 11.82
C VAL A 56 3.98 14.81 11.12
N GLY A 57 5.08 14.29 11.67
CA GLY A 57 6.39 14.31 11.02
C GLY A 57 6.42 13.55 9.68
N LEU A 58 5.84 12.35 9.61
CA LEU A 58 5.67 11.58 8.38
C LEU A 58 4.84 12.36 7.36
N LYS A 59 3.72 12.93 7.81
CA LYS A 59 2.80 13.73 6.99
C LYS A 59 3.49 14.91 6.30
N ASN A 60 4.37 15.61 7.02
CA ASN A 60 5.07 16.80 6.54
C ASN A 60 6.48 16.50 6.01
N ASN A 61 6.87 15.22 5.90
CA ASN A 61 8.24 14.82 5.58
C ASN A 61 9.31 15.48 6.48
N SER A 62 8.96 15.82 7.72
CA SER A 62 9.83 16.56 8.65
C SER A 62 10.59 15.63 9.64
N LEU A 63 10.46 14.32 9.47
CA LEU A 63 11.15 13.35 10.30
C LEU A 63 12.65 13.33 10.01
N LYS A 64 13.46 13.42 11.08
CA LYS A 64 14.92 13.34 11.01
C LYS A 64 15.45 11.98 10.58
N ARG A 65 14.63 10.93 10.66
CA ARG A 65 14.97 9.54 10.30
C ARG A 65 13.77 8.85 9.66
N GLU A 66 14.06 7.97 8.71
CA GLU A 66 13.04 7.09 8.14
C GLU A 66 12.56 6.09 9.20
N GLU A 67 11.24 6.04 9.41
CA GLU A 67 10.61 5.12 10.38
C GLU A 67 9.78 4.06 9.66
N PRO A 68 10.40 3.06 9.02
CA PRO A 68 9.69 2.03 8.26
C PRO A 68 8.75 1.19 9.12
N ARG A 69 9.09 0.99 10.41
CA ARG A 69 8.23 0.28 11.36
C ARG A 69 6.96 1.06 11.70
N LEU A 70 7.08 2.38 11.87
CA LEU A 70 5.92 3.24 12.10
C LEU A 70 5.01 3.27 10.88
N LEU A 71 5.61 3.41 9.69
CA LEU A 71 4.89 3.39 8.43
C LEU A 71 4.15 2.05 8.22
N GLN A 72 4.79 0.92 8.52
CA GLN A 72 4.16 -0.40 8.47
C GLN A 72 2.95 -0.50 9.41
N ARG A 73 3.07 -0.01 10.66
CA ARG A 73 1.95 0.01 11.60
C ARG A 73 0.82 0.90 11.12
N LEU A 74 1.14 2.08 10.58
CA LEU A 74 0.15 2.98 10.02
C LEU A 74 -0.62 2.31 8.86
N LEU A 75 0.07 1.67 7.92
CA LEU A 75 -0.56 0.95 6.81
C LEU A 75 -1.47 -0.17 7.30
N ARG A 76 -1.02 -0.94 8.29
CA ARG A 76 -1.82 -2.00 8.89
C ARG A 76 -3.12 -1.46 9.52
N ASN A 77 -3.06 -0.28 10.15
CA ASN A 77 -4.26 0.40 10.68
C ASN A 77 -5.15 0.99 9.57
N LEU A 78 -4.59 1.27 8.39
CA LEU A 78 -5.33 1.70 7.20
C LEU A 78 -5.88 0.51 6.38
N ASP A 79 -5.86 -0.70 6.96
CA ASP A 79 -6.25 -1.98 6.34
C ASP A 79 -5.37 -2.39 5.14
N VAL A 80 -4.15 -1.85 5.06
CA VAL A 80 -3.17 -2.22 4.03
C VAL A 80 -2.18 -3.21 4.64
N ALA A 81 -2.48 -4.49 4.46
CA ALA A 81 -1.58 -5.57 4.86
C ALA A 81 -0.26 -5.47 4.07
N THR A 82 0.82 -5.12 4.75
CA THR A 82 2.17 -4.97 4.17
C THR A 82 3.22 -5.60 5.07
N GLU A 83 4.16 -6.31 4.45
CA GLU A 83 5.32 -6.88 5.11
C GLU A 83 6.56 -6.06 4.81
N LEU A 84 7.31 -5.70 5.86
CA LEU A 84 8.57 -5.00 5.70
C LEU A 84 9.66 -6.02 5.32
N ILE A 85 10.19 -5.90 4.11
CA ILE A 85 11.31 -6.71 3.63
C ILE A 85 12.57 -5.84 3.45
N ARG A 86 13.73 -6.44 3.68
CA ARG A 86 15.03 -5.78 3.50
C ARG A 86 15.88 -6.62 2.55
N ILE A 87 15.65 -6.44 1.25
CA ILE A 87 16.27 -7.23 0.19
C ILE A 87 16.70 -6.30 -0.94
N PRO A 88 17.97 -6.37 -1.39
CA PRO A 88 19.09 -7.18 -0.90
C PRO A 88 19.59 -6.78 0.52
N PRO A 89 20.38 -7.63 1.20
CA PRO A 89 20.94 -7.36 2.54
C PRO A 89 21.83 -6.11 2.62
N ASN A 90 22.26 -5.56 1.48
CA ASN A 90 22.99 -4.29 1.35
C ASN A 90 22.11 -3.10 0.94
N SER A 91 20.80 -3.26 0.79
CA SER A 91 19.93 -2.12 0.48
C SER A 91 19.71 -1.27 1.72
N GLU A 92 20.17 -0.02 1.62
CA GLU A 92 19.96 1.04 2.60
C GLU A 92 18.47 1.37 2.76
N SER A 93 17.67 1.15 1.71
CA SER A 93 16.26 1.51 1.68
C SER A 93 15.32 0.34 1.99
N PRO A 94 14.43 0.45 2.99
CA PRO A 94 13.40 -0.55 3.28
C PRO A 94 12.38 -0.67 2.14
N ARG A 95 11.92 -1.90 1.86
CA ARG A 95 10.86 -2.20 0.88
C ARG A 95 9.66 -2.84 1.56
N PHE A 96 8.47 -2.63 1.02
CA PHE A 96 7.24 -3.22 1.52
C PHE A 96 6.72 -4.23 0.51
N LEU A 97 6.53 -5.46 0.95
CA LEU A 97 5.93 -6.55 0.20
C LEU A 97 4.42 -6.56 0.46
N PHE A 98 3.65 -6.66 -0.62
CA PHE A 98 2.21 -6.84 -0.56
C PHE A 98 1.85 -8.33 -0.62
N PRO A 99 0.78 -8.77 0.07
CA PRO A 99 0.39 -10.18 0.14
C PRO A 99 -0.13 -10.72 -1.21
N SER A 100 -0.67 -9.84 -2.06
CA SER A 100 -1.27 -10.21 -3.35
C SER A 100 -1.06 -9.13 -4.40
N GLN A 101 -1.01 -9.54 -5.67
CA GLN A 101 -0.95 -8.63 -6.82
C GLN A 101 -2.18 -7.69 -6.86
N GLU A 102 -3.35 -8.15 -6.43
CA GLU A 102 -4.56 -7.33 -6.35
C GLU A 102 -4.41 -6.18 -5.35
N ALA A 103 -3.81 -6.43 -4.18
CA ALA A 103 -3.56 -5.42 -3.16
C ALA A 103 -2.55 -4.37 -3.67
N LEU A 104 -1.49 -4.84 -4.34
CA LEU A 104 -0.51 -3.96 -4.99
C LEU A 104 -1.14 -3.11 -6.10
N THR A 105 -1.97 -3.71 -6.94
CA THR A 105 -2.64 -3.01 -8.04
C THR A 105 -3.63 -1.97 -7.51
N THR A 106 -4.36 -2.30 -6.45
CA THR A 106 -5.26 -1.37 -5.75
C THR A 106 -4.49 -0.19 -5.16
N PHE A 107 -3.37 -0.47 -4.46
CA PHE A 107 -2.48 0.56 -3.92
C PHE A 107 -1.97 1.48 -5.01
N GLN A 108 -1.43 0.93 -6.11
CA GLN A 108 -0.91 1.72 -7.23
C GLN A 108 -2.00 2.53 -7.92
N LYS A 109 -3.21 1.98 -8.07
CA LYS A 109 -4.35 2.70 -8.64
C LYS A 109 -4.74 3.90 -7.78
N GLN A 110 -4.84 3.70 -6.46
CA GLN A 110 -5.13 4.77 -5.52
C GLN A 110 -4.03 5.83 -5.49
N LEU A 111 -2.76 5.41 -5.54
CA LEU A 111 -1.61 6.32 -5.59
C LEU A 111 -1.59 7.14 -6.89
N LYS A 112 -1.88 6.54 -8.05
CA LYS A 112 -2.00 7.25 -9.33
C LYS A 112 -3.16 8.23 -9.35
N CYS A 113 -4.32 7.89 -8.78
CA CYS A 113 -5.44 8.82 -8.67
C CYS A 113 -5.07 10.08 -7.87
N PHE A 114 -4.22 9.92 -6.84
CA PHE A 114 -3.67 11.06 -6.11
C PHE A 114 -2.71 11.89 -6.95
N ASP A 115 -1.74 11.27 -7.63
CA ASP A 115 -0.73 11.96 -8.45
C ASP A 115 -1.38 12.77 -9.60
N SER A 116 -2.41 12.21 -10.24
CA SER A 116 -3.17 12.88 -11.30
C SER A 116 -4.12 13.98 -10.81
N GLY A 117 -4.25 14.21 -9.49
CA GLY A 117 -5.19 15.20 -8.94
C GLY A 117 -6.67 14.96 -9.29
N THR A 118 -6.99 13.77 -9.81
CA THR A 118 -8.31 13.44 -10.37
C THR A 118 -8.97 12.40 -9.46
N PRO A 119 -10.15 12.66 -8.89
CA PRO A 119 -10.84 11.67 -8.06
C PRO A 119 -11.09 10.40 -8.88
N PRO A 120 -10.94 9.19 -8.29
CA PRO A 120 -11.25 7.95 -8.99
C PRO A 120 -12.75 7.95 -9.28
N LEU A 121 -13.11 8.16 -10.54
CA LEU A 121 -14.43 7.77 -11.00
C LEU A 121 -14.57 6.25 -10.77
N PRO A 122 -15.70 5.78 -10.22
CA PRO A 122 -15.98 4.36 -10.13
C PRO A 122 -16.31 3.87 -11.55
N GLY A 123 -15.26 3.64 -12.34
CA GLY A 123 -15.33 2.95 -13.61
C GLY A 123 -14.97 1.50 -13.43
N THR A 124 -15.97 0.69 -13.06
CA THR A 124 -16.22 -0.61 -13.72
C THR A 124 -16.02 -0.39 -15.23
N GLU A 125 -15.13 -1.06 -15.96
CA GLU A 125 -15.13 -2.48 -16.33
C GLU A 125 -13.82 -2.67 -17.14
N HIS A 126 -12.93 -3.59 -16.79
CA HIS A 126 -12.81 -4.88 -17.45
C HIS A 126 -13.55 -4.99 -18.81
N ALA A 127 -12.86 -4.70 -19.91
CA ALA A 127 -13.16 -5.29 -21.21
C ALA A 127 -11.89 -5.32 -22.08
N ALA A 128 -10.98 -6.24 -21.73
CA ALA A 128 -10.20 -6.93 -22.74
C ALA A 128 -11.16 -7.86 -23.50
N GLY A 129 -11.35 -7.62 -24.80
CA GLY A 129 -12.30 -8.40 -25.60
C GLY A 129 -12.26 -8.00 -27.06
N ALA A 130 -11.17 -8.34 -27.73
CA ALA A 130 -11.14 -8.42 -29.19
C ALA A 130 -12.14 -9.49 -29.67
N SER A 131 -13.05 -9.14 -30.60
CA SER A 131 -13.46 -9.99 -31.73
C SER A 131 -14.62 -9.40 -32.54
N ALA A 132 -14.34 -9.21 -33.83
CA ALA A 132 -15.15 -9.49 -35.03
C ALA A 132 -16.58 -8.94 -35.23
N ALA A 133 -16.78 -8.37 -36.43
CA ALA A 133 -18.04 -8.12 -37.17
C ALA A 133 -18.88 -9.42 -37.38
N PRO A 134 -20.08 -9.45 -38.04
CA PRO A 134 -20.74 -8.46 -38.91
C PRO A 134 -22.31 -8.34 -38.77
N ALA A 135 -22.90 -7.67 -39.77
CA ALA A 135 -24.29 -7.20 -39.99
C ALA A 135 -25.45 -8.23 -39.89
N PRO A 136 -26.70 -7.75 -40.02
CA PRO A 136 -27.41 -7.90 -41.31
C PRO A 136 -27.81 -6.58 -42.00
#